data_AF-A0A2V9Z646-F1
#
_entry.id   AF-A0A2V9Z646-F1
#
_cell.length_a   1.000
_cell.length_b   1.000
_cell.length_c   1.000
_cell.angle_alpha   90.00
_cell.angle_beta   90.00
_cell.angle_gamma   90.00
#
_symmetry.space_group_name_H-M   'P 1'
#
loop_
_entity.id
_entity.type
_entity.pdbx_description
1 polymer ?
#
loop_
_entity_poly.entity_id
_entity_poly.type
_entity_poly.pdbx_seq_one_letter_code
_entity_poly.pdbx_strand_id
1 'polypeptide(L)'
;MTPFANESTKHVVQSSLANGSAENHAAENHSAETPASRNAAAFDKKKFPGLAFRRFFTKTGVSPYDEVEWELRTAAITDAQGGVIFEQKNVEAPKDWSMTATNIVASKYLHGTMGTPERESGVRALVSRVAETIRDWGMAGGYFRSAEDAATFHDELVHILIQQKAAFNSPVWFNVGCDRLEPNSDATNWHWNPQLGRVEFGRTGYSYPQCSACFINAVQDSLDSILTLAKTEGML
;
A
#
# COMPACT_ATOMS: atom_id res chain seq x y z
N MET A 1 17.84 -55.83 -10.95
CA MET A 1 16.37 -55.71 -10.95
C MET A 1 16.03 -54.22 -10.86
N THR A 2 15.61 -53.67 -12.00
CA THR A 2 14.96 -52.36 -12.22
C THR A 2 13.69 -52.22 -11.37
N PRO A 3 13.19 -51.00 -11.04
CA PRO A 3 12.32 -50.25 -11.98
C PRO A 3 12.40 -48.69 -12.02
N PHE A 4 12.09 -48.19 -13.22
CA PHE A 4 11.26 -47.04 -13.63
C PHE A 4 11.61 -45.60 -13.21
N ALA A 5 12.34 -44.93 -14.12
CA ALA A 5 12.20 -43.50 -14.41
C ALA A 5 10.97 -43.27 -15.32
N ASN A 6 10.26 -42.16 -15.13
CA ASN A 6 9.24 -41.69 -16.06
C ASN A 6 9.51 -40.21 -16.40
N GLU A 7 10.15 -39.99 -17.55
CA GLU A 7 10.19 -38.71 -18.25
C GLU A 7 8.89 -38.54 -19.03
N SER A 8 8.23 -37.39 -18.90
CA SER A 8 7.13 -37.00 -19.77
C SER A 8 7.54 -35.82 -20.62
N THR A 9 7.74 -36.13 -21.89
CA THR A 9 8.15 -35.31 -23.02
C THR A 9 7.15 -34.19 -23.30
N LYS A 10 7.64 -32.95 -23.41
CA LYS A 10 6.90 -31.80 -23.96
C LYS A 10 6.76 -31.97 -25.48
N HIS A 11 5.55 -32.12 -25.99
CA HIS A 11 5.28 -31.98 -27.42
C HIS A 11 5.04 -30.51 -27.78
N VAL A 12 5.98 -29.97 -28.56
CA VAL A 12 5.83 -28.74 -29.36
C VAL A 12 5.03 -29.11 -30.60
N VAL A 13 3.93 -28.39 -30.86
CA VAL A 13 3.27 -28.41 -32.17
C VAL A 13 3.32 -26.98 -32.72
N GLN A 14 4.24 -26.78 -33.67
CA GLN A 14 4.20 -25.68 -34.63
C GLN A 14 3.20 -26.04 -35.73
N SER A 15 2.31 -25.13 -36.09
CA SER A 15 1.65 -25.14 -37.41
C SER A 15 1.65 -23.73 -37.99
N SER A 16 2.25 -23.61 -39.17
CA SER A 16 2.33 -22.39 -39.98
C SER A 16 1.28 -22.43 -41.10
N LEU A 17 0.52 -21.33 -41.19
CA LEU A 17 0.01 -20.63 -42.38
C LEU A 17 -0.72 -21.41 -43.51
N ALA A 18 -1.98 -21.02 -43.74
CA ALA A 18 -2.50 -20.72 -45.08
C ALA A 18 -3.69 -19.73 -45.03
N ASN A 19 -3.70 -18.81 -45.99
CA ASN A 19 -4.60 -17.66 -46.17
C ASN A 19 -6.08 -18.03 -46.37
N GLY A 20 -6.97 -17.18 -45.86
CA GLY A 20 -8.40 -17.15 -46.19
C GLY A 20 -9.00 -15.76 -45.94
N SER A 21 -9.16 -15.01 -47.04
CA SER A 21 -10.07 -13.89 -47.33
C SER A 21 -10.81 -13.17 -46.20
N ALA A 22 -10.66 -11.84 -46.23
CA ALA A 22 -11.37 -10.83 -45.45
C ALA A 22 -12.91 -10.89 -45.59
N GLU A 23 -13.59 -10.82 -44.46
CA GLU A 23 -14.95 -10.28 -44.37
C GLU A 23 -14.99 -9.20 -43.28
N ASN A 24 -15.34 -8.00 -43.74
CA ASN A 24 -15.53 -6.81 -42.93
C ASN A 24 -16.77 -7.00 -42.04
N HIS A 25 -16.59 -6.94 -40.72
CA HIS A 25 -17.66 -6.54 -39.81
C HIS A 25 -17.35 -5.15 -39.28
N ALA A 26 -18.19 -4.22 -39.74
CA ALA A 26 -18.17 -2.82 -39.40
C ALA A 26 -18.26 -2.66 -37.88
N ALA A 27 -17.22 -2.06 -37.30
CA ALA A 27 -17.30 -1.49 -35.96
C ALA A 27 -18.26 -0.30 -36.03
N GLU A 28 -19.42 -0.43 -35.39
CA GLU A 28 -20.31 0.70 -35.17
C GLU A 28 -19.60 1.73 -34.28
N ASN A 29 -19.36 2.88 -34.89
CA ASN A 29 -18.75 4.07 -34.33
C ASN A 29 -19.72 4.68 -33.31
N HIS A 30 -19.63 4.28 -32.04
CA HIS A 30 -20.14 5.14 -30.97
C HIS A 30 -19.15 6.27 -30.76
N SER A 31 -19.34 7.33 -31.54
CA SER A 31 -18.77 8.65 -31.33
C SER A 31 -19.21 9.19 -29.97
N ALA A 32 -18.48 8.85 -28.91
CA ALA A 32 -18.48 9.64 -27.70
C ALA A 32 -17.79 10.97 -28.05
N GLU A 33 -18.60 12.04 -28.14
CA GLU A 33 -18.10 13.40 -28.28
C GLU A 33 -16.99 13.64 -27.26
N THR A 34 -15.77 13.83 -27.77
CA THR A 34 -14.64 14.24 -26.97
C THR A 34 -14.93 15.66 -26.51
N PRO A 35 -15.06 15.96 -25.20
CA PRO A 35 -15.15 17.35 -24.80
C PRO A 35 -13.82 17.99 -25.16
N ALA A 36 -13.90 19.08 -25.93
CA ALA A 36 -12.78 19.88 -26.38
C ALA A 36 -11.75 20.08 -25.27
N SER A 37 -10.47 19.90 -25.62
CA SER A 37 -9.29 20.23 -24.85
C SER A 37 -9.49 21.51 -24.05
N ARG A 38 -9.89 21.36 -22.78
CA ARG A 38 -9.76 22.43 -21.80
C ARG A 38 -8.27 22.49 -21.53
N ASN A 39 -7.64 23.56 -22.01
CA ASN A 39 -6.31 23.99 -21.58
C ASN A 39 -6.15 23.62 -20.10
N ALA A 40 -5.19 22.75 -19.80
CA ALA A 40 -4.78 22.47 -18.44
C ALA A 40 -4.30 23.81 -17.87
N ALA A 41 -5.22 24.55 -17.25
CA ALA A 41 -4.90 25.71 -16.47
C ALA A 41 -3.91 25.21 -15.43
N ALA A 42 -2.66 25.66 -15.56
CA ALA A 42 -1.67 25.52 -14.53
C ALA A 42 -2.34 25.92 -13.22
N PHE A 43 -2.48 24.99 -12.29
CA PHE A 43 -3.06 25.26 -10.98
C PHE A 43 -2.24 26.40 -10.38
N ASP A 44 -2.85 27.58 -10.37
CA ASP A 44 -2.27 28.76 -9.76
C ASP A 44 -2.22 28.45 -8.27
N LYS A 45 -1.04 28.02 -7.78
CA LYS A 45 -0.82 27.65 -6.38
C LYS A 45 -0.95 28.93 -5.56
N LYS A 46 -2.20 29.32 -5.23
CA LYS A 46 -2.46 30.18 -4.08
C LYS A 46 -1.74 29.53 -2.90
N LYS A 47 -0.65 30.15 -2.45
CA LYS A 47 0.13 29.70 -1.31
C LYS A 47 -0.76 29.83 -0.08
N PHE A 48 -1.53 28.78 0.22
CA PHE A 48 -2.20 28.66 1.50
C PHE A 48 -1.13 28.72 2.60
N PRO A 49 -1.36 29.41 3.72
CA PRO A 49 -0.37 29.63 4.76
C PRO A 49 0.05 28.36 5.55
N GLY A 50 -0.22 27.16 5.01
CA GLY A 50 -0.01 25.87 5.66
C GLY A 50 -0.86 25.67 6.92
N LEU A 51 -1.00 24.41 7.32
CA LEU A 51 -1.66 24.01 8.56
C LEU A 51 -0.72 24.22 9.75
N ALA A 52 -1.28 24.72 10.84
CA ALA A 52 -0.60 24.79 12.14
C ALA A 52 -1.14 23.71 13.08
N PHE A 53 -0.26 23.13 13.88
CA PHE A 53 -0.60 22.04 14.80
C PHE A 53 -0.27 22.39 16.24
N ARG A 54 -1.19 22.05 17.15
CA ARG A 54 -1.00 22.19 18.60
C ARG A 54 -0.69 20.82 19.19
N ARG A 55 0.26 20.77 20.14
CA ARG A 55 0.51 19.58 20.97
C ARG A 55 -0.61 19.39 21.99
N PHE A 56 -1.13 18.17 22.06
CA PHE A 56 -2.14 17.75 23.03
C PHE A 56 -1.62 16.63 23.91
N PHE A 57 -0.95 15.65 23.32
CA PHE A 57 -0.45 14.47 24.04
C PHE A 57 1.06 14.48 24.25
N THR A 58 1.79 15.16 23.38
CA THR A 58 3.26 15.10 23.31
C THR A 58 3.94 16.34 23.88
N LYS A 59 5.25 16.24 24.13
CA LYS A 59 6.08 17.32 24.67
C LYS A 59 7.16 17.70 23.67
N THR A 60 7.46 18.99 23.56
CA THR A 60 8.55 19.48 22.70
C THR A 60 9.88 18.87 23.13
N GLY A 61 10.63 18.34 22.16
CA GLY A 61 11.96 17.77 22.40
C GLY A 61 11.97 16.36 23.00
N VAL A 62 10.79 15.76 23.24
CA VAL A 62 10.65 14.38 23.72
C VAL A 62 10.04 13.53 22.61
N SER A 63 10.73 12.47 22.22
CA SER A 63 10.19 11.49 21.26
C SER A 63 9.01 10.75 21.90
N PRO A 64 7.84 10.65 21.24
CA PRO A 64 6.70 9.91 21.79
C PRO A 64 6.99 8.43 22.04
N TYR A 65 7.96 7.87 21.33
CA TYR A 65 8.38 6.49 21.54
C TYR A 65 9.13 6.27 22.85
N ASP A 66 9.73 7.32 23.41
CA ASP A 66 10.50 7.25 24.67
C ASP A 66 9.56 7.31 25.89
N GLU A 67 8.30 7.70 25.68
CA GLU A 67 7.26 7.71 26.71
C GLU A 67 6.55 6.35 26.87
N VAL A 68 7.05 5.30 26.18
CA VAL A 68 6.47 3.95 26.16
C VAL A 68 7.50 2.93 26.65
N GLU A 69 7.07 1.97 27.47
CA GLU A 69 7.90 0.81 27.82
C GLU A 69 7.83 -0.25 26.70
N TRP A 70 8.99 -0.71 26.24
CA TRP A 70 9.12 -1.68 25.15
C TRP A 70 9.68 -3.00 25.67
N GLU A 71 9.26 -4.10 25.05
CA GLU A 71 9.87 -5.40 25.26
C GLU A 71 10.05 -6.17 23.94
N LEU A 72 11.05 -7.05 23.93
CA LEU A 72 11.30 -7.96 22.83
C LEU A 72 10.53 -9.26 23.06
N ARG A 73 9.71 -9.62 22.07
CA ARG A 73 8.87 -10.83 22.10
C ARG A 73 9.20 -11.74 20.93
N THR A 74 8.98 -13.03 21.10
CA THR A 74 8.90 -13.96 19.97
C THR A 74 7.45 -14.02 19.51
N ALA A 75 7.19 -13.56 18.29
CA ALA A 75 5.89 -13.71 17.66
C ALA A 75 5.82 -15.07 16.98
N ALA A 76 4.81 -15.88 17.32
CA ALA A 76 4.63 -17.19 16.74
C ALA A 76 3.15 -17.50 16.48
N ILE A 77 2.86 -18.16 15.35
CA ILE A 77 1.54 -18.67 15.00
C ILE A 77 1.68 -20.17 14.76
N THR A 78 0.87 -20.95 15.46
CA THR A 78 0.85 -22.42 15.34
C THR A 78 -0.47 -22.91 14.73
N ASP A 79 -0.44 -24.06 14.06
CA ASP A 79 -1.63 -24.78 13.63
C ASP A 79 -2.31 -25.52 14.81
N ALA A 80 -3.40 -26.23 14.52
CA ALA A 80 -4.16 -27.00 15.51
C ALA A 80 -3.40 -28.24 16.04
N GLN A 81 -2.35 -28.68 15.35
CA GLN A 81 -1.49 -29.79 15.70
C GLN A 81 -0.22 -29.34 16.43
N GLY A 82 -0.02 -28.03 16.61
CA GLY A 82 1.17 -27.44 17.25
C GLY A 82 2.34 -27.19 16.30
N GLY A 83 2.17 -27.36 14.99
CA GLY A 83 3.15 -27.00 13.97
C GLY A 83 3.30 -25.49 13.84
N VAL A 84 4.54 -24.99 13.67
CA VAL A 84 4.82 -23.56 13.54
C VAL A 84 4.53 -23.10 12.10
N ILE A 85 3.55 -22.21 11.93
CA ILE A 85 3.19 -21.59 10.65
C ILE A 85 4.04 -20.33 10.41
N PHE A 86 4.31 -19.57 11.46
CA PHE A 86 5.09 -18.34 11.41
C PHE A 86 5.85 -18.17 12.72
N GLU A 87 7.10 -17.72 12.64
CA GLU A 87 7.89 -17.30 13.80
C GLU A 87 8.77 -16.10 13.43
N GLN A 88 8.73 -15.04 14.23
CA GLN A 88 9.69 -13.94 14.19
C GLN A 88 10.18 -13.65 15.62
N LYS A 89 11.48 -13.74 15.83
CA LYS A 89 12.13 -13.48 17.12
C LYS A 89 12.46 -11.99 17.26
N ASN A 90 12.62 -11.55 18.51
CA ASN A 90 13.04 -10.19 18.86
C ASN A 90 12.14 -9.10 18.26
N VAL A 91 10.83 -9.35 18.22
CA VAL A 91 9.84 -8.36 17.79
C VAL A 91 9.68 -7.33 18.91
N GLU A 92 10.05 -6.08 18.63
CA GLU A 92 9.88 -4.96 19.56
C GLU A 92 8.41 -4.53 19.60
N ALA A 93 7.79 -4.61 20.77
CA ALA A 93 6.39 -4.19 20.96
C ALA A 93 6.21 -3.45 22.28
N PRO A 94 5.21 -2.56 22.39
CA PRO A 94 4.85 -1.97 23.67
C PRO A 94 4.48 -3.05 24.69
N LYS A 95 4.95 -2.88 25.92
CA LYS A 95 4.79 -3.86 26.99
C LYS A 95 3.32 -4.12 27.35
N ASP A 96 2.48 -3.10 27.23
CA ASP A 96 1.04 -3.17 27.47
C ASP A 96 0.24 -3.84 26.34
N TRP A 97 0.84 -4.04 25.16
CA TRP A 97 0.20 -4.78 24.08
C TRP A 97 0.11 -6.28 24.39
N SER A 98 -0.98 -6.91 23.96
CA SER A 98 -1.13 -8.36 24.10
C SER A 98 -0.18 -9.14 23.19
N MET A 99 0.15 -10.38 23.57
CA MET A 99 0.86 -11.31 22.70
C MET A 99 0.12 -11.55 21.38
N THR A 100 -1.22 -11.62 21.41
CA THR A 100 -2.04 -11.76 20.19
C THR A 100 -1.85 -10.58 19.24
N ALA A 101 -1.84 -9.34 19.76
CA ALA A 101 -1.58 -8.15 18.95
C ALA A 101 -0.16 -8.19 18.35
N THR A 102 0.83 -8.61 19.14
CA THR A 102 2.22 -8.77 18.67
C THR A 102 2.31 -9.80 17.55
N ASN A 103 1.64 -10.95 17.69
CA ASN A 103 1.60 -12.00 16.66
C ASN A 103 0.94 -11.52 15.36
N ILE A 104 -0.18 -10.78 15.46
CA ILE A 104 -0.88 -10.24 14.29
C ILE A 104 0.00 -9.19 13.58
N VAL A 105 0.61 -8.26 14.33
CA VAL A 105 1.50 -7.26 13.72
C VAL A 105 2.68 -7.91 13.03
N ALA A 106 3.37 -8.82 13.71
CA ALA A 106 4.53 -9.49 13.14
C ALA A 106 4.19 -10.29 11.87
N SER A 107 3.10 -11.04 11.87
CA SER A 107 2.75 -11.93 10.76
C SER A 107 2.09 -11.24 9.57
N LYS A 108 1.42 -10.10 9.78
CA LYS A 108 0.61 -9.44 8.74
C LYS A 108 1.14 -8.07 8.31
N TYR A 109 1.71 -7.30 9.23
CA TYR A 109 1.94 -5.87 9.01
C TYR A 109 3.41 -5.49 8.93
N LEU A 110 4.31 -6.25 9.56
CA LEU A 110 5.75 -6.02 9.42
C LEU A 110 6.19 -6.35 7.99
N HIS A 111 6.80 -5.36 7.35
CA HIS A 111 7.25 -5.40 5.97
C HIS A 111 8.68 -5.94 5.86
N GLY A 112 9.08 -6.37 4.67
CA GLY A 112 10.39 -6.94 4.38
C GLY A 112 10.46 -8.47 4.53
N THR A 113 11.50 -9.07 3.96
CA THR A 113 11.67 -10.52 3.89
C THR A 113 12.19 -11.09 5.21
N MET A 114 11.57 -12.16 5.70
CA MET A 114 12.00 -12.82 6.94
C MET A 114 13.47 -13.23 6.89
N GLY A 115 14.22 -12.90 7.96
CA GLY A 115 15.65 -13.21 8.08
C GLY A 115 16.58 -12.23 7.38
N THR A 116 16.06 -11.19 6.72
CA THR A 116 16.90 -10.13 6.13
C THR A 116 16.94 -8.88 7.01
N PRO A 117 17.97 -8.03 6.91
CA PRO A 117 18.06 -6.78 7.67
C PRO A 117 16.94 -5.78 7.38
N GLU A 118 16.32 -5.88 6.20
CA GLU A 118 15.23 -4.99 5.75
C GLU A 118 13.89 -5.34 6.41
N ARG A 119 13.79 -6.51 7.07
CA ARG A 119 12.60 -6.89 7.83
C ARG A 119 12.37 -5.92 8.98
N GLU A 120 11.18 -5.35 9.04
CA GLU A 120 10.79 -4.53 10.17
C GLU A 120 10.87 -5.33 11.47
N SER A 121 11.53 -4.75 12.47
CA SER A 121 11.86 -5.40 13.74
C SER A 121 10.75 -5.33 14.78
N GLY A 122 9.65 -4.63 14.51
CA GLY A 122 8.56 -4.50 15.47
C GLY A 122 7.63 -3.32 15.23
N VAL A 123 6.78 -3.07 16.21
CA VAL A 123 5.74 -2.03 16.19
C VAL A 123 6.36 -0.64 16.03
N ARG A 124 7.51 -0.38 16.68
CA ARG A 124 8.23 0.89 16.53
C ARG A 124 8.59 1.15 15.07
N ALA A 125 9.24 0.19 14.41
CA ALA A 125 9.62 0.29 13.00
C ALA A 125 8.40 0.50 12.09
N LEU A 126 7.33 -0.28 12.28
CA LEU A 126 6.07 -0.16 11.53
C LEU A 126 5.46 1.24 11.66
N VAL A 127 5.32 1.75 12.88
CA VAL A 127 4.74 3.07 13.13
C VAL A 127 5.64 4.17 12.60
N SER A 128 6.97 4.06 12.77
CA SER A 128 7.95 5.00 12.20
C SER A 128 7.81 5.08 10.68
N ARG A 129 7.80 3.95 9.97
CA ARG A 129 7.65 3.94 8.51
C ARG A 129 6.41 4.72 8.08
N VAL A 130 5.26 4.47 8.69
CA VAL A 130 4.00 5.10 8.29
C VAL A 130 3.97 6.58 8.69
N ALA A 131 4.25 6.91 9.95
CA ALA A 131 4.11 8.27 10.47
C ALA A 131 5.13 9.24 9.84
N GLU A 132 6.38 8.80 9.66
CA GLU A 132 7.41 9.59 8.99
C GLU A 132 7.06 9.81 7.52
N THR A 133 6.59 8.78 6.82
CA THR A 133 6.22 8.92 5.41
C THR A 133 5.08 9.91 5.22
N ILE A 134 4.04 9.84 6.06
CA ILE A 134 2.92 10.79 6.00
C ILE A 134 3.41 12.21 6.29
N ARG A 135 4.27 12.41 7.29
CA ARG A 135 4.90 13.72 7.57
C ARG A 135 5.67 14.22 6.35
N ASP A 136 6.53 13.40 5.78
CA ASP A 136 7.43 13.81 4.70
C ASP A 136 6.66 14.13 3.41
N TRP A 137 5.62 13.35 3.09
CA TRP A 137 4.69 13.68 2.00
C TRP A 137 3.92 14.97 2.27
N GLY A 138 3.49 15.19 3.51
CA GLY A 138 2.85 16.44 3.92
C GLY A 138 3.76 17.66 3.74
N MET A 139 5.04 17.52 4.07
CA MET A 139 6.06 18.56 3.84
C MET A 139 6.29 18.81 2.35
N ALA A 140 6.49 17.75 1.56
CA ALA A 140 6.67 17.85 0.11
C ALA A 140 5.44 18.46 -0.60
N GLY A 141 4.25 18.17 -0.10
CA GLY A 141 2.99 18.75 -0.57
C GLY A 141 2.74 20.18 -0.10
N GLY A 142 3.55 20.73 0.80
CA GLY A 142 3.38 22.07 1.36
C GLY A 142 2.17 22.20 2.30
N TYR A 143 1.76 21.10 2.94
CA TYR A 143 0.61 21.10 3.85
C TYR A 143 0.90 21.78 5.19
N PHE A 144 2.14 21.77 5.66
CA PHE A 144 2.51 22.36 6.95
C PHE A 144 2.94 23.82 6.82
N ARG A 145 2.56 24.65 7.80
CA ARG A 145 2.98 26.05 7.88
C ARG A 145 4.48 26.18 8.16
N SER A 146 5.03 25.30 8.98
CA SER A 146 6.44 25.30 9.37
C SER A 146 6.97 23.87 9.56
N ALA A 147 8.29 23.73 9.68
CA ALA A 147 8.91 22.45 10.05
C ALA A 147 8.52 22.01 11.47
N GLU A 148 8.27 22.97 12.37
CA GLU A 148 7.79 22.68 13.73
C GLU A 148 6.37 22.13 13.73
N ASP A 149 5.51 22.60 12.82
CA ASP A 149 4.16 22.06 12.64
C ASP A 149 4.19 20.62 12.10
N ALA A 150 5.11 20.32 11.17
CA ALA A 150 5.33 18.97 10.66
C ALA A 150 5.83 18.02 11.75
N ALA A 151 6.79 18.47 12.57
CA ALA A 151 7.31 17.71 13.71
C ALA A 151 6.22 17.47 14.77
N THR A 152 5.43 18.50 15.07
CA THR A 152 4.30 18.40 16.02
C THR A 152 3.24 17.42 15.52
N PHE A 153 2.85 17.50 14.24
CA PHE A 153 1.92 16.55 13.63
C PHE A 153 2.44 15.11 13.74
N HIS A 154 3.71 14.90 13.40
CA HIS A 154 4.35 13.59 13.48
C HIS A 154 4.29 13.03 14.90
N ASP A 155 4.70 13.82 15.89
CA ASP A 155 4.77 13.34 17.26
C ASP A 155 3.38 12.98 17.80
N GLU A 156 2.38 13.84 17.55
CA GLU A 156 0.99 13.58 17.94
C GLU A 156 0.44 12.33 17.23
N LEU A 157 0.74 12.16 15.94
CA LEU A 157 0.34 10.97 15.19
C LEU A 157 0.96 9.70 15.78
N VAL A 158 2.27 9.69 16.03
CA VAL A 158 2.97 8.55 16.65
C VAL A 158 2.35 8.20 18.00
N HIS A 159 2.11 9.20 18.86
CA HIS A 159 1.47 8.98 20.15
C HIS A 159 0.09 8.32 19.98
N ILE A 160 -0.76 8.87 19.11
CA ILE A 160 -2.11 8.35 18.84
C ILE A 160 -2.07 6.89 18.39
N LEU A 161 -1.13 6.53 17.51
CA LEU A 161 -1.00 5.20 16.95
C LEU A 161 -0.47 4.18 17.97
N ILE A 162 0.59 4.52 18.71
CA ILE A 162 1.20 3.59 19.68
C ILE A 162 0.28 3.37 20.88
N GLN A 163 -0.37 4.43 21.37
CA GLN A 163 -1.33 4.38 22.47
C GLN A 163 -2.71 3.88 22.03
N GLN A 164 -2.84 3.39 20.79
CA GLN A 164 -4.06 2.82 20.22
C GLN A 164 -5.32 3.71 20.37
N LYS A 165 -5.14 5.04 20.33
CA LYS A 165 -6.24 6.02 20.36
C LYS A 165 -6.97 6.12 19.02
N ALA A 166 -6.27 5.79 17.94
CA ALA A 166 -6.81 5.58 16.60
C ALA A 166 -5.91 4.61 15.83
N ALA A 167 -6.41 4.08 14.72
CA ALA A 167 -5.64 3.28 13.79
C ALA A 167 -6.07 3.57 12.35
N PHE A 168 -5.13 3.47 11.41
CA PHE A 168 -5.47 3.46 10.00
C PHE A 168 -6.10 2.13 9.58
N ASN A 169 -6.78 2.14 8.43
CA ASN A 169 -7.17 0.90 7.75
C ASN A 169 -5.93 0.07 7.35
N SER A 170 -6.11 -1.22 7.07
CA SER A 170 -5.00 -2.14 6.80
C SER A 170 -4.14 -1.75 5.59
N PRO A 171 -4.69 -1.31 4.43
CA PRO A 171 -3.87 -0.88 3.29
C PRO A 171 -2.83 0.20 3.61
N VAL A 172 -3.13 1.15 4.50
CA VAL A 172 -2.14 2.14 4.94
C VAL A 172 -0.93 1.46 5.58
N TRP A 173 -1.17 0.52 6.50
CA TRP A 173 -0.08 -0.21 7.17
C TRP A 173 0.73 -1.08 6.23
N PHE A 174 0.08 -1.68 5.23
CA PHE A 174 0.75 -2.55 4.24
C PHE A 174 1.65 -1.79 3.27
N ASN A 175 1.27 -0.57 2.88
CA ASN A 175 1.82 0.04 1.67
C ASN A 175 2.51 1.40 1.90
N VAL A 176 2.14 2.18 2.92
CA VAL A 176 2.74 3.51 3.13
C VAL A 176 4.19 3.39 3.56
N GLY A 177 5.10 4.04 2.84
CA GLY A 177 6.53 4.10 3.18
C GLY A 177 7.31 2.84 2.81
N CYS A 178 6.69 1.86 2.15
CA CYS A 178 7.36 0.64 1.72
C CYS A 178 8.33 0.89 0.55
N ASP A 179 8.23 2.03 -0.14
CA ASP A 179 9.20 2.50 -1.13
C ASP A 179 10.59 2.74 -0.54
N ARG A 180 10.66 3.03 0.77
CA ARG A 180 11.93 3.17 1.51
C ARG A 180 12.64 1.84 1.71
N LEU A 181 11.88 0.74 1.76
CA LEU A 181 12.38 -0.61 2.01
C LEU A 181 12.56 -1.39 0.70
N GLU A 182 11.65 -1.19 -0.25
CA GLU A 182 11.61 -1.86 -1.55
C GLU A 182 11.49 -0.82 -2.70
N PRO A 183 12.53 0.01 -2.93
CA PRO A 183 12.48 1.10 -3.91
C PRO A 183 12.33 0.63 -5.36
N ASN A 184 12.64 -0.64 -5.64
CA ASN A 184 12.59 -1.23 -6.98
C ASN A 184 11.34 -2.09 -7.22
N SER A 185 10.33 -2.02 -6.34
CA SER A 185 9.07 -2.74 -6.51
C SER A 185 8.42 -2.38 -7.84
N ASP A 186 8.00 -3.39 -8.61
CA ASP A 186 7.32 -3.23 -9.89
C ASP A 186 5.79 -3.31 -9.77
N ALA A 187 5.27 -3.19 -8.54
CA ALA A 187 3.84 -3.16 -8.26
C ALA A 187 3.14 -2.13 -9.14
N THR A 188 1.98 -2.53 -9.67
CA THR A 188 1.17 -1.69 -10.55
C THR A 188 -0.09 -1.25 -9.83
N ASN A 189 -0.48 0.00 -10.05
CA ASN A 189 -1.68 0.56 -9.44
C ASN A 189 -2.25 1.70 -10.28
N TRP A 190 -3.53 2.00 -10.04
CA TRP A 190 -4.14 3.25 -10.45
C TRP A 190 -3.65 4.39 -9.54
N HIS A 191 -3.25 5.51 -10.13
CA HIS A 191 -2.85 6.69 -9.39
C HIS A 191 -3.22 7.98 -10.13
N TRP A 192 -3.27 9.08 -9.40
CA TRP A 192 -3.48 10.40 -9.98
C TRP A 192 -2.15 10.96 -10.50
N ASN A 193 -2.12 11.32 -11.78
CA ASN A 193 -0.99 12.04 -12.37
C ASN A 193 -1.28 13.56 -12.33
N PRO A 194 -0.62 14.33 -11.44
CA PRO A 194 -0.91 15.75 -11.28
C PRO A 194 -0.46 16.61 -12.47
N GLN A 195 0.50 16.15 -13.27
CA GLN A 195 0.97 16.87 -14.45
C GLN A 195 -0.02 16.77 -15.61
N LEU A 196 -0.62 15.60 -15.79
CA LEU A 196 -1.63 15.34 -16.82
C LEU A 196 -3.05 15.64 -16.35
N GLY A 197 -3.26 15.79 -15.04
CA GLY A 197 -4.57 16.04 -14.44
C GLY A 197 -5.56 14.90 -14.68
N ARG A 198 -5.09 13.65 -14.65
CA ARG A 198 -5.92 12.45 -14.88
C ARG A 198 -5.44 11.25 -14.09
N VAL A 199 -6.33 10.27 -13.94
CA VAL A 199 -6.02 8.96 -13.38
C VAL A 199 -5.35 8.10 -14.44
N GLU A 200 -4.29 7.38 -14.08
CA GLU A 200 -3.60 6.43 -14.97
C GLU A 200 -3.22 5.14 -14.24
N PHE A 201 -3.11 4.06 -15.02
CA PHE A 201 -2.65 2.75 -14.55
C PHE A 201 -1.21 2.52 -15.00
N GLY A 202 -0.34 2.11 -14.09
CA GLY A 202 1.05 1.85 -14.42
C GLY A 202 1.86 1.28 -13.26
N ARG A 203 3.16 1.08 -13.50
CA ARG A 203 4.12 0.69 -12.46
C ARG A 203 4.38 1.86 -11.55
N THR A 204 3.96 1.74 -10.30
CA THR A 204 4.12 2.75 -9.25
C THR A 204 5.06 2.28 -8.15
N GLY A 205 5.31 0.97 -8.06
CA GLY A 205 5.85 0.37 -6.85
C GLY A 205 5.05 0.85 -5.64
N TYR A 206 5.76 1.30 -4.62
CA TYR A 206 5.19 1.94 -3.44
C TYR A 206 5.25 3.48 -3.46
N SER A 207 5.63 4.10 -4.59
CA SER A 207 5.68 5.57 -4.71
C SER A 207 4.28 6.20 -4.80
N TYR A 208 3.30 5.46 -5.31
CA TYR A 208 1.87 5.79 -5.26
C TYR A 208 1.08 4.62 -4.67
N PRO A 209 1.21 4.37 -3.36
CA PRO A 209 0.69 3.16 -2.76
C PRO A 209 -0.83 3.17 -2.65
N GLN A 210 -1.43 1.99 -2.80
CA GLN A 210 -2.84 1.78 -2.54
C GLN A 210 -3.10 1.88 -1.03
N CYS A 211 -3.83 2.90 -0.57
CA CYS A 211 -4.05 3.14 0.86
C CYS A 211 -5.53 3.09 1.29
N SER A 212 -6.43 2.72 0.38
CA SER A 212 -7.88 2.78 0.58
C SER A 212 -8.48 1.37 0.61
N ALA A 213 -9.19 1.01 1.67
CA ALA A 213 -9.85 -0.30 1.71
C ALA A 213 -11.20 -0.35 1.00
N CYS A 214 -11.76 0.80 0.62
CA CYS A 214 -13.13 0.92 0.14
C CYS A 214 -13.16 1.54 -1.26
N PHE A 215 -13.97 0.94 -2.14
CA PHE A 215 -14.18 1.38 -3.52
C PHE A 215 -15.67 1.43 -3.81
N ILE A 216 -16.06 2.35 -4.70
CA ILE A 216 -17.42 2.45 -5.20
C ILE A 216 -17.34 2.28 -6.71
N ASN A 217 -18.01 1.26 -7.23
CA ASN A 217 -18.12 1.02 -8.65
C ASN A 217 -19.52 1.40 -9.14
N ALA A 218 -19.60 1.92 -10.37
CA ALA A 218 -20.87 2.16 -11.04
C ALA A 218 -21.14 1.03 -12.02
N VAL A 219 -22.41 0.69 -12.20
CA VAL A 219 -22.89 -0.32 -13.14
C VAL A 219 -24.11 0.21 -13.87
N GLN A 220 -24.15 0.03 -15.18
CA GLN A 220 -25.31 0.32 -16.02
C GLN A 220 -26.21 -0.90 -16.11
N ASP A 221 -27.48 -0.69 -16.44
CA ASP A 221 -28.45 -1.77 -16.65
C ASP A 221 -28.24 -2.46 -18.01
N SER A 222 -27.08 -3.11 -18.15
CA SER A 222 -26.70 -3.91 -19.31
C SER A 222 -25.84 -5.10 -18.87
N LEU A 223 -25.99 -6.23 -19.55
CA LEU A 223 -25.21 -7.45 -19.24
C LEU A 223 -23.70 -7.20 -19.34
N ASP A 224 -23.26 -6.42 -20.33
CA ASP A 224 -21.86 -6.05 -20.52
C ASP A 224 -21.28 -5.25 -19.34
N SER A 225 -22.04 -4.26 -18.84
CA SER A 225 -21.62 -3.48 -17.68
C SER A 225 -21.56 -4.34 -16.41
N ILE A 226 -22.48 -5.30 -16.25
CA ILE A 226 -22.50 -6.22 -15.11
C ILE A 226 -21.28 -7.16 -15.15
N LEU A 227 -20.96 -7.73 -16.30
CA LEU A 227 -19.80 -8.62 -16.44
C LEU A 227 -18.47 -7.85 -16.27
N THR A 228 -18.42 -6.61 -16.76
CA THR A 228 -17.27 -5.72 -16.53
C THR A 228 -17.12 -5.39 -15.05
N LEU A 229 -18.21 -5.12 -14.33
CA LEU A 229 -18.19 -4.91 -12.89
C LEU A 229 -17.59 -6.12 -12.16
N ALA A 230 -18.04 -7.33 -12.47
CA ALA A 230 -17.52 -8.55 -11.82
C ALA A 230 -16.01 -8.73 -12.04
N LYS A 231 -15.51 -8.40 -13.24
CA LYS A 231 -14.07 -8.37 -13.52
C LYS A 231 -13.36 -7.32 -12.66
N THR A 232 -13.90 -6.10 -12.60
CA THR A 232 -13.33 -5.01 -11.80
C THR A 232 -13.30 -5.38 -10.32
N GLU A 233 -14.38 -5.93 -9.76
CA GLU A 233 -14.43 -6.38 -8.37
C GLU A 233 -13.43 -7.49 -8.08
N GLY A 234 -13.19 -8.40 -9.03
CA GLY A 234 -12.14 -9.42 -8.89
C GLY A 234 -10.70 -8.86 -8.93
N MET A 235 -10.51 -7.60 -9.33
CA MET A 235 -9.20 -6.94 -9.39
C MET A 235 -8.95 -5.96 -8.23
N LEU A 236 -9.99 -5.56 -7.49
CA LEU A 236 -9.89 -4.65 -6.34
C LEU A 236 -9.52 -5.42 -5.06
#